data_AF-A0A3M1DI95-F1
#
_entry.id   AF-A0A3M1DI95-F1
#
_cell.length_a   1.000
_cell.length_b   1.000
_cell.length_c   1.000
_cell.angle_alpha   90.00
_cell.angle_beta   90.00
_cell.angle_gamma   90.00
#
_symmetry.space_group_name_H-M   'P 1'
#
loop_
_entity.id
_entity.type
_entity.pdbx_description
1 polymer ?
#
loop_
_entity_poly.entity_id
_entity_poly.type
_entity_poly.pdbx_seq_one_letter_code
_entity_poly.pdbx_strand_id
1 'polypeptide(L)' 'MKDVGKMTFEEAFAELEEVVRRLEAGGLSLEESLALYERGRLLAAYCSQKLDEAELRVQQLLPDGTLAPFERS' A
#
# COMPACT_ATOMS: atom_id res chain seq x y z
N MET A 1 -8.28 -13.86 4.84
CA MET A 1 -7.36 -12.75 4.53
C MET A 1 -7.66 -11.60 5.47
N LYS A 2 -6.64 -10.87 5.92
CA LYS A 2 -6.81 -9.72 6.82
C LYS A 2 -7.41 -8.55 6.01
N ASP A 3 -8.22 -7.74 6.66
CA ASP A 3 -8.74 -6.49 6.09
C ASP A 3 -7.56 -5.54 5.79
N VAL A 4 -7.46 -5.04 4.55
CA VAL A 4 -6.36 -4.18 4.10
C VAL A 4 -6.27 -2.92 4.95
N GLY A 5 -7.40 -2.34 5.36
CA GLY A 5 -7.43 -1.14 6.18
C GLY A 5 -6.85 -1.34 7.59
N LYS A 6 -6.63 -2.58 8.02
CA LYS A 6 -6.08 -2.94 9.34
C LYS A 6 -4.64 -3.46 9.27
N MET A 7 -4.01 -3.42 8.10
CA MET A 7 -2.63 -3.84 7.91
C MET A 7 -1.64 -2.74 8.29
N THR A 8 -0.39 -3.13 8.50
CA THR A 8 0.78 -2.25 8.37
C THR A 8 1.20 -2.15 6.90
N PHE A 9 2.09 -1.20 6.57
CA PHE A 9 2.63 -1.11 5.22
C PHE A 9 3.38 -2.41 4.84
N GLU A 10 4.22 -2.91 5.74
CA GLU A 10 5.05 -4.10 5.53
C GLU A 10 4.19 -5.35 5.32
N GLU A 11 3.10 -5.52 6.09
CA GLU A 11 2.15 -6.61 5.90
C GLU A 11 1.46 -6.53 4.53
N ALA A 12 0.98 -5.33 4.16
CA ALA A 12 0.28 -5.15 2.90
C ALA A 12 1.21 -5.33 1.69
N PHE A 13 2.45 -4.87 1.80
CA PHE A 13 3.47 -5.01 0.76
C PHE A 13 3.89 -6.47 0.58
N ALA A 14 4.16 -7.20 1.67
CA ALA A 14 4.49 -8.62 1.61
C ALA A 14 3.34 -9.46 1.01
N GLU A 15 2.08 -9.14 1.34
CA GLU A 15 0.95 -9.81 0.71
C GLU A 15 0.81 -9.46 -0.78
N LEU A 16 1.10 -8.21 -1.16
CA LEU A 16 1.09 -7.80 -2.57
C LEU A 16 2.15 -8.56 -3.38
N GLU A 17 3.36 -8.73 -2.85
CA GLU A 17 4.41 -9.53 -3.48
C GLU A 17 3.98 -10.99 -3.69
N GLU A 18 3.29 -11.58 -2.72
CA GLU A 18 2.68 -12.92 -2.87
C GLU A 18 1.66 -12.97 -4.00
N VAL A 19 0.75 -11.99 -4.02
CA VAL A 19 -0.31 -11.92 -5.03
C VAL A 19 0.31 -11.84 -6.42
N VAL A 20 1.30 -10.98 -6.61
CA VAL A 20 2.03 -10.84 -7.89
C VAL A 20 2.71 -12.16 -8.25
N ARG A 21 3.46 -12.75 -7.32
CA ARG A 21 4.14 -14.03 -7.54
C ARG A 21 3.18 -15.14 -7.96
N ARG A 22 2.00 -15.23 -7.34
CA ARG A 22 0.98 -16.22 -7.71
C ARG A 22 0.37 -15.96 -9.08
N LEU A 23 0.12 -14.71 -9.43
CA LEU A 23 -0.37 -14.33 -10.75
C LEU A 23 0.65 -14.68 -11.84
N GLU A 24 1.93 -14.42 -11.59
CA GLU A 24 3.04 -14.71 -12.52
C GLU A 24 3.33 -16.20 -12.68
N ALA A 25 3.17 -16.98 -11.61
CA ALA A 25 3.34 -18.44 -11.65
C ALA A 25 2.32 -19.12 -12.58
N GLY A 26 1.16 -18.50 -12.81
CA GLY A 26 0.09 -19.07 -13.62
C GLY A 26 -0.54 -20.31 -12.99
N GLY A 27 -1.22 -21.12 -13.80
CA GLY A 27 -1.91 -22.34 -13.32
C GLY A 27 -3.17 -22.08 -12.48
N LEU A 28 -3.63 -20.83 -12.43
CA LEU A 28 -4.83 -20.40 -11.74
C LEU A 28 -6.05 -20.52 -12.66
N SER A 29 -7.20 -20.82 -12.07
CA SER A 29 -8.48 -20.63 -12.75
C SER A 29 -8.75 -19.13 -13.00
N LEU A 30 -9.71 -18.84 -13.88
CA LEU A 30 -10.14 -17.46 -14.14
C LEU A 30 -10.65 -16.79 -12.86
N GLU A 31 -11.45 -17.49 -12.06
CA GLU A 31 -12.01 -16.98 -10.80
C GLU A 31 -10.91 -16.65 -9.78
N GLU A 32 -9.91 -17.52 -9.63
CA GLU A 32 -8.76 -17.26 -8.75
C GLU A 32 -7.91 -16.10 -9.26
N SER A 33 -7.70 -15.99 -10.57
CA SER A 33 -6.96 -14.89 -11.20
C SER A 33 -7.65 -13.55 -10.96
N LEU A 34 -8.99 -13.51 -11.07
CA LEU A 34 -9.78 -12.31 -10.80
C LEU A 34 -9.72 -11.93 -9.31
N ALA A 35 -9.89 -12.90 -8.41
CA ALA A 35 -9.81 -12.65 -6.97
C ALA A 35 -8.44 -12.13 -6.54
N LEU A 36 -7.35 -12.70 -7.07
CA LEU A 36 -5.99 -12.23 -6.82
C LEU A 36 -5.75 -10.84 -7.41
N TYR A 37 -6.24 -10.56 -8.62
CA TYR A 37 -6.13 -9.24 -9.22
C TYR A 37 -6.84 -8.16 -8.40
N GLU A 38 -8.09 -8.40 -8.00
CA GLU A 38 -8.85 -7.48 -7.14
C GLU A 38 -8.13 -7.24 -5.81
N ARG A 39 -7.62 -8.30 -5.19
CA ARG A 39 -6.83 -8.18 -3.96
C ARG A 39 -5.56 -7.36 -4.18
N GLY A 40 -4.80 -7.66 -5.23
CA GLY A 40 -3.57 -6.94 -5.57
C GLY A 40 -3.82 -5.46 -5.78
N ARG A 41 -4.91 -5.09 -6.45
CA ARG A 41 -5.30 -3.69 -6.62
C ARG A 41 -5.57 -2.98 -5.30
N LEU A 42 -6.28 -3.62 -4.37
CA LEU A 42 -6.55 -3.05 -3.04
C LEU A 42 -5.26 -2.86 -2.23
N LEU A 43 -4.37 -3.86 -2.25
CA LEU A 43 -3.08 -3.79 -1.55
C LEU A 43 -2.18 -2.69 -2.15
N ALA A 44 -2.10 -2.59 -3.47
CA ALA A 44 -1.31 -1.58 -4.16
C ALA A 44 -1.81 -0.16 -3.85
N ALA A 45 -3.14 0.06 -3.88
CA ALA A 45 -3.74 1.35 -3.53
C ALA A 45 -3.44 1.73 -2.07
N TYR A 46 -3.53 0.77 -1.15
CA TYR A 46 -3.21 1.00 0.26
C TYR A 46 -1.72 1.33 0.48
N CYS A 47 -0.81 0.59 -0.18
CA CYS A 47 0.63 0.86 -0.11
C CYS A 47 0.96 2.26 -0.64
N SER A 48 0.38 2.66 -1.78
CA SER A 48 0.54 4.02 -2.33
C SER A 48 0.09 5.07 -1.32
N GLN A 49 -1.12 4.91 -0.76
CA GLN A 49 -1.64 5.85 0.22
C GLN A 49 -0.72 5.99 1.45
N LYS A 50 -0.15 4.89 1.93
CA LYS A 50 0.79 4.92 3.08
C LYS A 50 2.09 5.64 2.75
N LEU A 51 2.60 5.49 1.52
CA LEU A 51 3.77 6.22 1.05
C LEU A 51 3.47 7.72 0.91
N ASP A 52 2.31 8.08 0.36
CA ASP A 52 1.88 9.48 0.24
C ASP A 52 1.75 10.14 1.62
N GLU A 53 1.17 9.44 2.60
CA GLU A 53 1.07 9.89 4.00
C GLU A 53 2.46 10.09 4.63
N ALA A 54 3.40 9.18 4.36
CA ALA A 54 4.77 9.27 4.86
C ALA A 54 5.54 10.43 4.21
N GLU A 55 5.39 10.62 2.89
CA GLU A 55 6.01 11.72 2.15
C GLU A 55 5.50 13.07 2.64
N LEU A 56 4.18 13.23 2.80
CA LEU A 56 3.59 14.46 3.34
C LEU A 56 4.16 14.80 4.73
N ARG A 57 4.33 13.78 5.58
CA ARG A 57 4.91 13.97 6.91
C ARG A 57 6.36 14.43 6.83
N VAL A 58 7.14 13.93 5.87
CA VAL A 58 8.53 14.37 5.64
C VAL A 58 8.56 15.79 5.09
N GLN A 59 7.68 16.15 4.15
CA GLN A 59 7.60 17.50 3.58
C GLN A 59 7.23 18.56 4.62
N GLN A 60 6.48 18.17 5.66
CA GLN A 60 6.16 19.05 6.79
C GLN A 60 7.33 19.23 7.76
N LEU A 61 8.45 18.50 7.61
CA LEU A 61 9.64 18.71 8.44
C LEU A 61 10.47 19.87 7.88
N LEU A 62 10.74 20.83 8.74
CA LEU A 62 11.72 21.90 8.53
C LEU A 62 13.15 21.32 8.57
N PRO A 63 14.16 22.04 8.01
CA PRO A 63 15.55 21.58 7.97
C PRO A 63 16.17 21.26 9.34
N ASP A 64 15.60 21.77 10.43
CA ASP A 64 16.00 21.52 11.82
C ASP A 64 15.23 20.37 12.49
N GLY A 65 14.37 19.66 11.76
CA GLY A 65 13.56 18.54 12.24
C GLY A 65 12.27 18.96 12.95
N THR A 66 11.92 20.26 12.97
CA THR A 66 10.66 20.74 13.52
C THR A 66 9.53 20.69 12.49
N LEU A 67 8.26 20.64 12.92
CA LEU A 67 7.13 20.65 11.98
C LEU A 67 6.83 22.09 11.54
N ALA A 68 6.70 22.30 10.23
CA ALA A 68 6.27 23.56 9.66
C ALA A 68 4.86 23.92 10.20
N PRO A 69 4.61 25.18 10.59
CA PRO A 69 3.27 25.61 10.99
C PRO A 69 2.26 25.30 9.88
N PHE A 70 1.15 24.65 10.23
CA PHE A 70 0.08 24.36 9.29
C PHE A 70 -0.64 25.68 8.94
N GLU A 71 -0.15 26.41 7.93
CA GLU A 71 -0.84 27.59 7.41
C GLU A 71 -2.09 27.14 6.67
N ARG A 72 -3.24 27.22 7.35
CA ARG A 72 -4.54 27.06 6.71
C ARG A 72 -4.80 28.26 5.79
N SER A 73 -4.73 28.03 4.49
CA SER A 73 -5.38 28.89 3.47
C SER A 73 -6.88 28.68 3.46
#